data_AF-A0A5C8T115-F1
#
_entry.id   AF-A0A5C8T115-F1
#
_cell.length_a   1.000
_cell.length_b   1.000
_cell.length_c   1.000
_cell.angle_alpha   90.00
_cell.angle_beta   90.00
_cell.angle_gamma   90.00
#
_symmetry.space_group_name_H-M   'P 1'
#
loop_
_entity.id
_entity.type
_entity.pdbx_description
1 polymer ?
#
loop_
_entity_poly.entity_id
_entity_poly.type
_entity_poly.pdbx_seq_one_letter_code
_entity_poly.pdbx_strand_id
1 'polypeptide(L)'
;MRRLAVAIERFPIAGAFTISRGSRTEAVVVAARIADAERGVAGWGECVPYPRYGESVESVAAAIEAQGDAIAAGLTRSEMTERMKPGAARNALDCALLDFEAKAQGRPAWEILGLTAPAPATTAYTLSLGSPESMEEAARKASARPLLKVKLGGEGDPARIAA
;
A
#
# COMPACT_ATOMS: atom_id res chain seq x y z
N MET A 1 20.73 -7.86 17.04
CA MET A 1 19.58 -6.98 17.45
C MET A 1 18.85 -6.48 16.19
N ARG A 2 17.52 -6.37 16.22
CA ARG A 2 16.75 -5.88 15.06
C ARG A 2 16.99 -4.38 14.82
N ARG A 3 17.03 -3.96 13.57
CA ARG A 3 17.14 -2.55 13.15
C ARG A 3 15.99 -2.19 12.22
N LEU A 4 15.33 -1.07 12.51
CA LEU A 4 14.34 -0.46 11.63
C LEU A 4 15.02 0.55 10.69
N ALA A 5 14.65 0.52 9.42
CA ALA A 5 14.96 1.54 8.43
C ALA A 5 13.69 1.98 7.73
N VAL A 6 13.57 3.27 7.46
CA VAL A 6 12.42 3.88 6.81
C VAL A 6 12.89 4.55 5.52
N ALA A 7 12.14 4.36 4.44
CA ALA A 7 12.41 4.98 3.15
C ALA A 7 11.13 5.61 2.59
N ILE A 8 11.28 6.78 2.00
CA ILE A 8 10.23 7.43 1.22
C ILE A 8 10.58 7.24 -0.25
N GLU A 9 9.71 6.58 -0.99
CA GLU A 9 9.93 6.23 -2.39
C GLU A 9 8.84 6.87 -3.26
N ARG A 10 9.23 7.30 -4.47
CA ARG A 10 8.36 8.02 -5.40
C ARG A 10 8.32 7.28 -6.72
N PHE A 11 7.13 6.90 -7.13
CA PHE A 11 6.90 6.16 -8.36
C PHE A 11 6.07 7.00 -9.33
N PRO A 12 6.55 7.25 -10.56
CA PRO A 12 5.75 7.94 -11.56
C PRO A 12 4.54 7.08 -11.93
N ILE A 13 3.37 7.71 -12.02
CA ILE A 13 2.16 7.07 -12.52
C ILE A 13 2.20 7.12 -14.05
N ALA A 14 1.80 6.03 -14.71
CA ALA A 14 1.61 6.02 -16.16
C ALA A 14 0.49 7.00 -16.55
N GLY A 15 0.87 8.22 -16.95
CA GLY A 15 -0.06 9.33 -17.16
C GLY A 15 -0.49 9.97 -15.84
N ALA A 16 -1.79 9.93 -15.54
CA ALA A 16 -2.34 10.48 -14.30
C ALA A 16 -3.44 9.58 -13.72
N PHE A 17 -3.48 9.51 -12.39
CA PHE A 17 -4.55 8.87 -11.65
C PHE A 17 -5.51 9.93 -11.09
N THR A 18 -6.71 10.03 -11.68
CA THR A 18 -7.69 11.06 -11.33
C THR A 18 -8.90 10.45 -10.63
N ILE A 19 -9.25 11.05 -9.50
CA ILE A 19 -10.50 10.83 -8.77
C ILE A 19 -11.27 12.15 -8.63
N SER A 20 -12.50 12.11 -8.14
CA SER A 20 -13.32 13.32 -7.92
C SER A 20 -12.68 14.40 -7.05
N ARG A 21 -11.68 14.04 -6.21
CA ARG A 21 -10.97 14.96 -5.32
C ARG A 21 -9.66 15.51 -5.89
N GLY A 22 -9.28 15.11 -7.10
CA GLY A 22 -8.05 15.56 -7.75
C GLY A 22 -7.27 14.46 -8.44
N SER A 23 -6.14 14.86 -9.03
CA SER A 23 -5.26 14.01 -9.82
C SER A 23 -3.91 13.82 -9.13
N ARG A 24 -3.29 12.66 -9.39
CA ARG A 24 -1.91 12.36 -8.99
C ARG A 24 -1.11 11.90 -10.21
N THR A 25 0.13 12.38 -10.31
CA THR A 25 1.11 11.96 -11.31
C THR A 25 2.22 11.09 -10.71
N GLU A 26 2.27 10.99 -9.38
CA GLU A 26 3.17 10.11 -8.65
C GLU A 26 2.44 9.40 -7.50
N ALA A 27 2.94 8.22 -7.15
CA ALA A 27 2.64 7.54 -5.91
C ALA A 27 3.84 7.73 -4.96
N VAL A 28 3.59 8.36 -3.82
CA VAL A 28 4.59 8.50 -2.75
C VAL A 28 4.26 7.49 -1.67
N VAL A 29 5.18 6.58 -1.40
CA VAL A 29 5.03 5.49 -0.44
C VAL A 29 6.05 5.63 0.67
N VAL A 30 5.74 5.05 1.83
CA VAL A 30 6.68 4.93 2.94
C VAL A 30 6.90 3.45 3.22
N ALA A 31 8.14 3.00 3.06
CA ALA A 31 8.57 1.63 3.28
C ALA A 31 9.27 1.48 4.64
N ALA A 32 8.90 0.45 5.39
CA ALA A 32 9.56 0.02 6.61
C ALA A 32 10.36 -1.27 6.34
N ARG A 33 11.62 -1.31 6.75
CA ARG A 33 12.48 -2.50 6.68
C ARG A 33 13.00 -2.85 8.06
N ILE A 34 12.78 -4.09 8.49
CA ILE A 34 13.24 -4.61 9.77
C ILE A 34 14.28 -5.68 9.48
N ALA A 35 15.53 -5.46 9.87
CA ALA A 35 16.62 -6.39 9.60
C ALA A 35 17.26 -6.88 10.91
N ASP A 36 17.65 -8.14 10.95
CA ASP A 36 18.47 -8.72 12.00
C ASP A 36 19.73 -9.32 11.36
N ALA A 37 20.85 -8.58 11.45
CA ALA A 37 22.08 -8.92 10.76
C ALA A 37 22.70 -10.23 11.28
N GLU A 38 22.53 -10.54 12.57
CA GLU A 38 23.04 -11.77 13.18
C GLU A 38 22.32 -13.00 12.62
N ARG A 39 21.02 -12.85 12.32
CA ARG A 39 20.19 -13.92 11.75
C ARG A 39 20.23 -13.93 10.21
N GLY A 40 20.74 -12.88 9.58
CA GLY A 40 20.71 -12.71 8.13
C GLY A 40 19.29 -12.57 7.55
N VAL A 41 18.33 -12.07 8.33
CA VAL A 41 16.90 -11.98 7.93
C VAL A 41 16.45 -10.52 7.86
N ALA A 42 15.63 -10.19 6.86
CA ALA A 42 14.99 -8.89 6.75
C ALA A 42 13.55 -8.97 6.23
N GLY A 43 12.65 -8.27 6.91
CA GLY A 43 11.26 -8.07 6.52
C GLY A 43 11.01 -6.68 5.95
N TRP A 44 10.00 -6.57 5.08
CA TRP A 44 9.63 -5.35 4.39
C TRP A 44 8.10 -5.17 4.41
N GLY A 45 7.67 -3.92 4.62
CA GLY A 45 6.28 -3.51 4.47
C GLY A 45 6.20 -2.11 3.91
N GLU A 46 5.12 -1.83 3.19
CA GLU A 46 4.90 -0.56 2.50
C GLU A 46 3.54 0.01 2.90
N CYS A 47 3.44 1.33 2.96
CA CYS A 47 2.17 2.02 3.08
C CYS A 47 2.09 3.24 2.18
N VAL A 48 0.86 3.68 1.93
CA VAL A 48 0.56 4.89 1.14
C VAL A 48 -0.13 5.89 2.06
N PRO A 49 0.58 6.94 2.54
CA PRO A 49 -0.03 8.01 3.32
C PRO A 49 -1.21 8.65 2.61
N TYR A 50 -2.29 8.91 3.33
CA TYR A 50 -3.51 9.45 2.74
C TYR A 50 -3.98 10.75 3.42
N PRO A 51 -3.78 11.93 2.78
CA PRO A 51 -4.17 13.23 3.35
C PRO A 51 -5.64 13.36 3.74
N ARG A 52 -6.53 12.64 3.04
CA ARG A 52 -7.96 12.59 3.39
C ARG A 52 -8.20 12.02 4.79
N TYR A 53 -7.28 11.22 5.32
CA TYR A 53 -7.32 10.67 6.68
C TYR A 53 -6.41 11.41 7.66
N GLY A 54 -5.90 12.59 7.27
CA GLY A 54 -5.02 13.40 8.13
C GLY A 54 -3.56 12.93 8.14
N GLU A 55 -3.16 12.10 7.18
CA GLU A 55 -1.78 11.59 7.07
C GLU A 55 -0.97 12.39 6.04
N SER A 56 0.26 12.77 6.40
CA SER A 56 1.29 13.19 5.46
C SER A 56 2.40 12.14 5.36
N VAL A 57 3.25 12.25 4.34
CA VAL A 57 4.40 11.36 4.17
C VAL A 57 5.35 11.46 5.36
N GLU A 58 5.59 12.69 5.80
CA GLU A 58 6.46 13.02 6.93
C GLU A 58 5.88 12.52 8.24
N SER A 59 4.58 12.73 8.48
CA SER A 59 3.94 12.26 9.72
C SER A 59 3.95 10.74 9.82
N VAL A 60 3.76 10.05 8.69
CA VAL A 60 3.77 8.58 8.63
C VAL A 60 5.19 8.04 8.82
N ALA A 61 6.18 8.62 8.14
CA ALA A 61 7.58 8.23 8.32
C ALA A 61 8.04 8.41 9.77
N ALA A 62 7.76 9.58 10.37
CA ALA A 62 8.11 9.85 11.77
C ALA A 62 7.41 8.87 12.74
N ALA A 63 6.15 8.53 12.49
CA ALA A 63 5.43 7.56 13.32
C ALA A 63 6.03 6.14 13.25
N ILE A 64 6.55 5.76 12.08
CA ILE A 64 7.29 4.50 11.89
C ILE A 64 8.64 4.56 12.61
N GLU A 65 9.43 5.60 12.37
CA GLU A 65 10.76 5.80 12.97
C GLU A 65 10.72 5.79 14.51
N ALA A 66 9.68 6.36 15.10
CA ALA A 66 9.45 6.36 16.55
C ALA A 66 9.32 4.96 17.17
N GLN A 67 9.13 3.91 16.36
CA GLN A 67 9.08 2.52 16.84
C GLN A 67 10.46 1.84 16.85
N GLY A 68 11.53 2.53 16.46
CA GLY A 68 12.87 1.96 16.33
C GLY A 68 13.34 1.19 17.57
N ASP A 69 13.23 1.79 18.76
CA ASP A 69 13.65 1.16 20.02
C ASP A 69 12.80 -0.06 20.38
N ALA A 70 11.49 0.01 20.14
CA ALA A 70 10.59 -1.11 20.39
C ALA A 70 10.90 -2.28 19.44
N ILE A 71 11.13 -1.99 18.16
CA ILE A 71 11.55 -2.98 17.17
C ILE A 71 12.89 -3.61 17.57
N ALA A 72 13.87 -2.80 17.99
CA ALA A 72 15.15 -3.26 18.48
C ALA A 72 15.01 -4.19 19.71
N ALA A 73 14.08 -3.87 20.60
CA ALA A 73 13.73 -4.68 21.76
C ALA A 73 12.89 -5.95 21.43
N GLY A 74 12.56 -6.17 20.16
CA GLY A 74 11.91 -7.40 19.72
C GLY A 74 10.39 -7.35 19.61
N LEU A 75 9.79 -6.15 19.56
CA LEU A 75 8.34 -5.93 19.41
C LEU A 75 7.69 -6.90 18.41
N THR A 76 6.58 -7.49 18.84
CA THR A 76 5.78 -8.46 18.09
C THR A 76 4.60 -7.80 17.38
N ARG A 77 3.98 -8.49 16.43
CA ARG A 77 2.77 -8.00 15.75
C ARG A 77 1.57 -7.78 16.68
N SER A 78 1.42 -8.62 17.71
CA SER A 78 0.33 -8.46 18.68
C SER A 78 0.49 -7.15 19.47
N GLU A 79 1.69 -6.91 19.99
CA GLU A 79 2.01 -5.68 20.73
C GLU A 79 1.93 -4.42 19.85
N MET A 80 2.27 -4.54 18.55
CA MET A 80 2.13 -3.45 17.57
C MET A 80 0.70 -2.93 17.48
N THR A 81 -0.28 -3.84 17.53
CA THR A 81 -1.71 -3.49 17.41
C THR A 81 -2.20 -2.66 18.60
N GLU A 82 -1.64 -2.91 19.79
CA GLU A 82 -1.94 -2.16 21.02
C GLU A 82 -1.20 -0.82 21.07
N ARG A 83 0.03 -0.78 20.54
CA ARG A 83 0.91 0.39 20.55
C ARG A 83 0.54 1.46 19.53
N MET A 84 0.01 1.06 18.37
CA MET A 84 -0.30 1.97 17.26
C MET A 84 -1.77 1.93 16.87
N LYS A 85 -2.34 3.12 16.66
CA LYS A 85 -3.67 3.26 16.06
C LYS A 85 -3.65 2.73 14.61
N PRO A 86 -4.82 2.32 14.07
CA PRO A 86 -4.95 2.01 12.65
C PRO A 86 -4.52 3.21 11.80
N GLY A 87 -3.75 2.94 10.74
CA GLY A 87 -3.23 3.95 9.82
C GLY A 87 -2.09 3.40 8.96
N ALA A 88 -1.60 4.21 8.02
CA ALA A 88 -0.55 3.84 7.09
C ALA A 88 0.73 3.40 7.81
N ALA A 89 1.15 4.11 8.86
CA ALA A 89 2.34 3.77 9.63
C ALA A 89 2.28 2.34 10.22
N ARG A 90 1.13 1.98 10.82
CA ARG A 90 0.93 0.63 11.36
C ARG A 90 0.87 -0.42 10.26
N ASN A 91 0.29 -0.10 9.09
CA ASN A 91 0.29 -1.01 7.94
C ASN A 91 1.71 -1.40 7.51
N ALA A 92 2.60 -0.42 7.34
CA ALA A 92 3.98 -0.70 6.93
C ALA A 92 4.72 -1.56 7.97
N LEU A 93 4.57 -1.25 9.26
CA LEU A 93 5.27 -1.99 10.32
C LEU A 93 4.70 -3.40 10.56
N ASP A 94 3.38 -3.57 10.57
CA ASP A 94 2.75 -4.88 10.72
C ASP A 94 3.14 -5.81 9.57
N CYS A 95 3.10 -5.30 8.33
CA CYS A 95 3.55 -6.05 7.15
C CYS A 95 5.04 -6.37 7.22
N ALA A 96 5.89 -5.43 7.64
CA ALA A 96 7.33 -5.65 7.77
C ALA A 96 7.65 -6.72 8.84
N LEU A 97 6.93 -6.72 9.96
CA LEU A 97 7.06 -7.74 11.00
C LEU A 97 6.59 -9.11 10.51
N LEU A 98 5.46 -9.17 9.79
CA LEU A 98 4.94 -10.43 9.22
C LEU A 98 5.92 -11.03 8.21
N ASP A 99 6.44 -10.20 7.30
CA ASP A 99 7.44 -10.63 6.31
C ASP A 99 8.76 -11.06 6.99
N PHE A 100 9.18 -10.35 8.05
CA PHE A 100 10.33 -10.76 8.87
C PHE A 100 10.10 -12.12 9.53
N GLU A 101 8.95 -12.32 10.18
CA GLU A 101 8.57 -13.58 10.84
C GLU A 101 8.52 -14.75 9.85
N ALA A 102 7.91 -14.53 8.68
CA ALA A 102 7.81 -15.50 7.59
C ALA A 102 9.21 -15.95 7.13
N LYS A 103 10.08 -15.02 6.78
CA LYS A 103 11.45 -15.31 6.33
C LYS A 103 12.30 -15.93 7.43
N ALA A 104 12.14 -15.48 8.67
CA ALA A 104 12.82 -16.03 9.84
C ALA A 104 12.47 -17.50 10.12
N GLN A 105 11.24 -17.92 9.79
CA GLN A 105 10.78 -19.29 9.94
C GLN A 105 10.92 -20.13 8.67
N GLY A 106 11.33 -19.53 7.54
CA GLY A 106 11.35 -20.19 6.24
C GLY A 106 9.95 -20.60 5.75
N ARG A 107 8.91 -19.88 6.18
CA ARG A 107 7.50 -20.18 5.88
C ARG A 107 6.83 -18.99 5.20
N PRO A 108 5.91 -19.19 4.25
CA PRO A 108 5.21 -18.08 3.63
C PRO A 108 4.26 -17.38 4.61
N ALA A 109 4.00 -16.09 4.40
CA ALA A 109 3.22 -15.26 5.32
C ALA A 109 1.80 -15.81 5.60
N TRP A 110 1.14 -16.44 4.62
CA TRP A 110 -0.19 -17.03 4.81
C TRP A 110 -0.17 -18.20 5.80
N GLU A 111 0.93 -18.97 5.87
CA GLU A 111 1.10 -20.01 6.88
C GLU A 111 1.32 -19.43 8.28
N ILE A 112 2.07 -18.33 8.38
CA ILE A 112 2.27 -17.60 9.65
C ILE A 112 0.93 -17.09 10.19
N LEU A 113 0.03 -16.68 9.29
CA LEU A 113 -1.31 -16.22 9.62
C LEU A 113 -2.33 -17.36 9.82
N GLY A 114 -1.96 -18.62 9.60
CA GLY A 114 -2.90 -19.75 9.67
C GLY A 114 -4.00 -19.70 8.60
N LEU A 115 -3.73 -19.04 7.47
CA LEU A 115 -4.65 -18.91 6.33
C LEU A 115 -4.39 -20.00 5.29
N THR A 116 -5.33 -20.17 4.37
CA THR A 116 -5.10 -21.01 3.19
C THR A 116 -4.14 -20.33 2.22
N ALA A 117 -3.40 -21.14 1.45
CA ALA A 117 -2.54 -20.62 0.39
C ALA A 117 -3.36 -19.77 -0.60
N PRO A 118 -2.91 -18.54 -0.93
CA PRO A 118 -3.65 -17.66 -1.82
C PRO A 118 -3.65 -18.25 -3.24
N ALA A 119 -4.81 -18.23 -3.88
CA ALA A 119 -4.95 -18.53 -5.31
C ALA A 119 -4.94 -17.22 -6.12
N PRO A 120 -4.62 -17.28 -7.44
CA PRO A 120 -4.80 -16.14 -8.32
C PRO A 120 -6.22 -15.59 -8.26
N ALA A 121 -6.36 -14.26 -8.21
CA ALA A 121 -7.64 -13.58 -8.19
C ALA A 121 -7.72 -12.55 -9.32
N THR A 122 -8.91 -12.40 -9.90
CA THR A 122 -9.18 -11.34 -10.88
C THR A 122 -9.30 -10.01 -10.14
N THR A 123 -8.48 -9.02 -10.53
CA THR A 123 -8.54 -7.65 -10.01
C THR A 123 -9.18 -6.70 -11.02
N ALA A 124 -9.84 -5.65 -10.52
CA ALA A 124 -10.40 -4.60 -11.35
C ALA A 124 -9.30 -3.68 -11.90
N TYR A 125 -9.42 -3.29 -13.16
CA TYR A 125 -8.60 -2.23 -13.74
C TYR A 125 -9.31 -0.89 -13.65
N THR A 126 -8.66 0.11 -13.05
CA THR A 126 -9.30 1.40 -12.78
C THR A 126 -9.12 2.36 -13.95
N LEU A 127 -10.23 2.88 -14.48
CA LEU A 127 -10.25 4.00 -15.41
C LEU A 127 -10.30 5.30 -14.61
N SER A 128 -9.30 6.16 -14.81
CA SER A 128 -9.25 7.50 -14.23
C SER A 128 -10.42 8.36 -14.70
N LEU A 129 -10.89 9.27 -13.85
CA LEU A 129 -11.91 10.25 -14.23
C LEU A 129 -11.33 11.20 -15.29
N GLY A 130 -12.06 11.40 -16.40
CA GLY A 130 -11.67 12.25 -17.52
C GLY A 130 -12.87 12.77 -18.32
N SER A 131 -12.63 13.23 -19.55
CA SER A 131 -13.72 13.48 -20.50
C SER A 131 -14.31 12.15 -21.00
N PRO A 132 -15.55 12.13 -21.51
CA PRO A 132 -16.14 10.93 -22.11
C PRO A 132 -15.22 10.27 -23.14
N GLU A 133 -14.61 11.05 -24.03
CA GLU A 133 -13.74 10.56 -25.11
C GLU A 133 -12.47 9.91 -24.54
N SER A 134 -11.83 10.55 -23.56
CA SER A 134 -10.63 10.00 -22.93
C SER A 134 -10.90 8.70 -22.16
N MET A 135 -12.11 8.58 -21.59
CA MET A 135 -12.52 7.40 -20.84
C MET A 135 -12.93 6.25 -21.76
N GLU A 136 -13.58 6.56 -22.88
CA GLU A 136 -13.87 5.62 -23.97
C GLU A 136 -12.57 5.06 -24.57
N GLU A 137 -11.59 5.91 -24.88
CA GLU A 137 -10.29 5.46 -25.37
C GLU A 137 -9.58 4.56 -24.35
N ALA A 138 -9.61 4.92 -23.06
CA ALA A 138 -9.03 4.13 -21.99
C ALA A 138 -9.74 2.78 -21.80
N ALA A 139 -11.07 2.75 -21.89
CA ALA A 139 -11.89 1.54 -21.83
C ALA A 139 -11.58 0.63 -23.03
N ARG A 140 -11.50 1.19 -24.24
CA ARG A 140 -11.14 0.46 -25.46
C ARG A 140 -9.76 -0.19 -25.36
N LYS A 141 -8.75 0.54 -24.87
CA LYS A 141 -7.40 0.00 -24.59
C LYS A 141 -7.41 -1.12 -23.54
N ALA A 142 -8.34 -1.05 -22.58
CA ALA A 142 -8.49 -2.02 -21.50
C ALA A 142 -9.56 -3.10 -21.78
N SER A 143 -10.10 -3.17 -23.00
CA SER A 143 -11.28 -3.99 -23.35
C SER A 143 -11.10 -5.49 -23.15
N ALA A 144 -9.87 -6.00 -23.22
CA ALA A 144 -9.57 -7.40 -22.95
C ALA A 144 -9.65 -7.78 -21.45
N ARG A 145 -9.80 -6.79 -20.55
CA ARG A 145 -9.85 -7.02 -19.11
C ARG A 145 -11.29 -7.39 -18.68
N PRO A 146 -11.46 -8.41 -17.83
CA PRO A 146 -12.79 -8.89 -17.44
C PRO A 146 -13.53 -7.95 -16.49
N LEU A 147 -12.84 -7.00 -15.85
CA LEU A 147 -13.43 -6.10 -14.86
C LEU A 147 -12.80 -4.71 -14.92
N LEU A 148 -13.63 -3.72 -15.26
CA LEU A 148 -13.26 -2.30 -15.27
C LEU A 148 -13.92 -1.59 -14.09
N LYS A 149 -13.15 -0.74 -13.40
CA LYS A 149 -13.61 0.14 -12.33
C LYS A 149 -13.57 1.58 -12.80
N VAL A 150 -14.72 2.21 -12.92
CA VAL A 150 -14.83 3.58 -13.43
C VAL A 150 -14.77 4.59 -12.28
N LYS A 151 -13.91 5.60 -12.38
CA LYS A 151 -13.93 6.75 -11.47
C LYS A 151 -14.89 7.82 -11.99
N LEU A 152 -15.77 8.27 -11.11
CA LEU A 152 -16.86 9.19 -11.39
C LEU A 152 -16.74 10.44 -10.52
N GLY A 153 -17.32 11.55 -10.98
CA GLY A 153 -17.13 12.88 -10.42
C GLY A 153 -18.40 13.68 -10.13
N GLY A 154 -19.57 13.17 -10.51
CA GLY A 154 -20.86 13.83 -10.44
C GLY A 154 -21.36 14.27 -11.82
N GLU A 155 -21.42 15.59 -12.04
CA GLU A 155 -21.96 16.16 -13.28
C GLU A 155 -21.24 15.63 -14.53
N GLY A 156 -22.02 15.19 -15.52
CA GLY A 156 -21.51 14.60 -16.78
C GLY A 156 -21.19 13.10 -16.72
N ASP A 157 -21.34 12.43 -15.57
CA ASP A 157 -21.07 10.99 -15.44
C ASP A 157 -21.92 10.10 -16.36
N PRO A 158 -23.22 10.39 -16.64
CA PRO A 158 -23.98 9.59 -17.60
C PRO A 158 -23.34 9.54 -18.99
N ALA A 159 -22.76 10.66 -19.46
CA ALA A 159 -22.05 10.69 -20.74
C ALA A 159 -20.73 9.90 -20.70
N ARG A 160 -20.00 9.95 -19.56
CA ARG A 160 -18.76 9.17 -19.36
C ARG A 160 -18.99 7.67 -19.31
N ILE A 161 -20.14 7.23 -18.80
CA ILE A 161 -20.51 5.82 -18.72
C ILE A 161 -21.06 5.31 -20.05
N ALA A 162 -21.74 6.16 -20.83
CA ALA A 162 -22.31 5.78 -22.12
C ALA A 162 -21.27 5.66 -23.24
N ALA A 163 -20.14 6.37 -23.13
CA ALA A 163 -19.02 6.33 -24.07
C ALA A 163 -18.21 5.04 -23.94
#